data_AF-A0A095UST2-F1
#
_entry.id   AF-A0A095UST2-F1
#
_cell.length_a   1.000
_cell.length_b   1.000
_cell.length_c   1.000
_cell.angle_alpha   90.00
_cell.angle_beta   90.00
_cell.angle_gamma   90.00
#
_symmetry.space_group_name_H-M   'P 1'
#
loop_
_entity.id
_entity.type
_entity.pdbx_description
1 polymer ?
#
loop_
_entity_poly.entity_id
_entity_poly.type
_entity_poly.pdbx_seq_one_letter_code
_entity_poly.pdbx_strand_id
1 'polypeptide(L)'
;MRDSAAHAGALSIDDALRLAQTWAAAHHADADRSRNFAVQWHKDTPAANRRGDALLRDLEFFFRAAAKDAAYWQSVGDFSEEATGVWGVQALKALAGLNAVGLLAAAILLAARGGSAYTAGAIGACSLFLAGVLLAYPALRLIRISRSRANAAAASQSREAGSASTWEQLRSANDANPNVGRKERKLAVRLAAAMAVTATIGCAVLVTAVWL
;
A
#
# COMPACT_ATOMS: atom_id res chain seq x y z
N MET A 1 -18.49 -21.72 -54.37
CA MET A 1 -17.94 -21.74 -52.99
C MET A 1 -18.68 -20.76 -52.07
N ARG A 2 -20.00 -20.74 -52.15
CA ARG A 2 -20.92 -20.14 -51.16
C ARG A 2 -21.75 -21.32 -50.69
N ASP A 3 -21.79 -21.57 -49.38
CA ASP A 3 -22.79 -22.39 -48.64
C ASP A 3 -22.17 -23.06 -47.41
N SER A 4 -21.59 -22.27 -46.50
CA SER A 4 -21.35 -22.74 -45.12
C SER A 4 -21.61 -21.66 -44.06
N ALA A 5 -22.20 -20.53 -44.45
CA ALA A 5 -22.59 -19.45 -43.53
C ALA A 5 -24.05 -19.59 -43.04
N ALA A 6 -24.59 -20.82 -43.06
CA ALA A 6 -25.94 -21.11 -42.64
C ALA A 6 -25.93 -21.67 -41.21
N HIS A 7 -26.36 -20.83 -40.26
CA HIS A 7 -26.84 -21.21 -38.92
C HIS A 7 -25.79 -21.82 -37.96
N ALA A 8 -24.77 -21.05 -37.59
CA ALA A 8 -24.20 -21.24 -36.25
C ALA A 8 -25.25 -20.73 -35.26
N GLY A 9 -26.12 -21.63 -34.78
CA GLY A 9 -27.07 -21.33 -33.70
C GLY A 9 -26.35 -20.68 -32.53
N ALA A 10 -27.05 -19.83 -31.77
CA ALA A 10 -26.50 -19.21 -30.57
C ALA A 10 -25.83 -20.28 -29.70
N LEU A 11 -24.56 -20.03 -29.31
CA LEU A 11 -23.78 -20.98 -28.53
C LEU A 11 -24.56 -21.37 -27.27
N SER A 12 -24.82 -22.67 -27.10
CA SER A 12 -25.50 -23.19 -25.92
C SER A 12 -24.63 -23.02 -24.67
N ILE A 13 -25.24 -23.05 -23.49
CA ILE A 13 -24.49 -22.97 -22.23
C ILE A 13 -23.53 -24.16 -22.05
N ASP A 14 -23.94 -25.37 -22.44
CA ASP A 14 -23.12 -26.57 -22.31
C ASP A 14 -21.90 -26.52 -23.26
N ASP A 15 -22.09 -26.02 -24.48
CA ASP A 15 -21.00 -25.83 -25.43
C ASP A 15 -20.06 -24.70 -25.00
N ALA A 16 -20.59 -23.62 -24.41
CA ALA A 16 -19.78 -22.55 -23.82
C ALA A 16 -18.91 -23.06 -22.67
N LEU A 17 -19.49 -23.87 -21.77
CA LEU A 17 -18.76 -24.49 -20.66
C LEU A 17 -17.68 -25.46 -21.14
N ARG A 18 -17.96 -26.25 -22.19
CA ARG A 18 -16.99 -27.17 -22.78
C ARG A 18 -15.84 -26.39 -23.43
N LEU A 19 -16.15 -25.37 -24.22
CA LEU A 19 -15.15 -24.49 -24.84
C LEU A 19 -14.24 -23.83 -23.81
N ALA A 20 -14.82 -23.30 -22.72
CA ALA A 20 -14.04 -22.67 -21.66
C ALA A 20 -13.09 -23.65 -20.95
N GLN A 21 -13.50 -24.90 -20.75
CA GLN A 21 -12.63 -25.94 -20.19
C GLN A 21 -11.51 -26.35 -21.15
N THR A 22 -11.83 -26.52 -22.43
CA THR A 22 -10.81 -26.84 -23.45
C THR A 22 -9.80 -25.71 -23.55
N TRP A 23 -10.25 -24.46 -23.53
CA TRP A 23 -9.40 -23.29 -23.48
C TRP A 23 -8.52 -23.28 -22.21
N ALA A 24 -9.11 -23.52 -21.04
CA ALA A 24 -8.37 -23.56 -19.78
C ALA A 24 -7.24 -24.62 -19.81
N ALA A 25 -7.54 -25.82 -20.33
CA ALA A 25 -6.54 -26.87 -20.50
C ALA A 25 -5.42 -26.48 -21.47
N ALA A 26 -5.76 -25.85 -22.60
CA ALA A 26 -4.79 -25.43 -23.62
C ALA A 26 -3.87 -24.29 -23.14
N HIS A 27 -4.38 -23.42 -22.26
CA HIS A 27 -3.65 -22.25 -21.76
C HIS A 27 -3.10 -22.43 -20.34
N HIS A 28 -3.20 -23.64 -19.76
CA HIS A 28 -2.85 -23.93 -18.37
C HIS A 28 -3.50 -22.96 -17.37
N ALA A 29 -4.74 -22.56 -17.65
CA ALA A 29 -5.52 -21.66 -16.82
C ALA A 29 -6.45 -22.44 -15.88
N ASP A 30 -7.01 -21.74 -14.89
CA ASP A 30 -7.94 -22.31 -13.92
C ASP A 30 -9.28 -22.67 -14.60
N ALA A 31 -9.62 -23.96 -14.58
CA ALA A 31 -10.80 -24.51 -15.23
C ALA A 31 -12.11 -24.06 -14.57
N ASP A 32 -12.14 -23.93 -13.24
CA ASP A 32 -13.35 -23.51 -12.52
C ASP A 32 -13.61 -22.02 -12.73
N ARG A 33 -12.55 -21.19 -12.72
CA ARG A 33 -12.66 -19.77 -13.09
C ARG A 33 -13.15 -19.59 -14.52
N SER A 34 -12.62 -20.37 -15.46
CA SER A 34 -13.03 -20.32 -16.87
C SER A 34 -14.50 -20.73 -17.06
N ARG A 35 -14.97 -21.75 -16.32
CA ARG A 35 -16.38 -22.15 -16.29
C ARG A 35 -17.28 -21.03 -15.75
N ASN A 36 -16.94 -20.46 -14.61
CA ASN A 36 -17.72 -19.38 -14.00
C ASN A 36 -17.81 -18.15 -14.91
N PHE A 37 -16.70 -17.79 -15.56
CA PHE A 37 -16.68 -16.74 -16.56
C PHE A 37 -17.63 -17.05 -17.72
N ALA A 38 -17.60 -18.26 -18.27
CA ALA A 38 -18.47 -18.66 -19.37
C ALA A 38 -19.96 -18.61 -18.99
N VAL A 39 -20.32 -18.96 -17.76
CA VAL A 39 -21.69 -18.81 -17.24
C VAL A 39 -22.11 -17.35 -17.23
N GLN A 40 -21.28 -16.45 -16.70
CA GLN A 40 -21.57 -15.02 -16.69
C GLN A 40 -21.68 -14.48 -18.12
N TRP A 41 -20.68 -14.76 -18.96
CA TRP A 41 -20.63 -14.32 -20.35
C TRP A 41 -21.88 -14.74 -21.12
N HIS A 42 -22.35 -15.98 -20.95
CA HIS A 42 -23.55 -16.47 -21.63
C HIS A 42 -24.82 -15.75 -21.16
N LYS A 43 -24.91 -15.41 -19.87
CA LYS A 43 -26.03 -14.62 -19.31
C LYS A 43 -26.03 -13.19 -19.84
N ASP A 44 -24.88 -12.56 -19.87
CA ASP A 44 -24.73 -11.13 -20.17
C ASP A 44 -24.69 -10.85 -21.68
N THR A 45 -24.30 -11.84 -22.50
CA THR A 45 -24.20 -11.70 -23.95
C THR A 45 -25.54 -11.99 -24.63
N PRO A 46 -26.05 -11.07 -25.47
CA PRO A 46 -27.26 -11.29 -26.26
C PRO A 46 -27.14 -12.53 -27.14
N ALA A 47 -28.23 -13.30 -27.29
CA ALA A 47 -28.23 -14.58 -28.01
C ALA A 47 -27.66 -14.48 -29.44
N ALA A 48 -27.97 -13.39 -30.17
CA ALA A 48 -27.46 -13.14 -31.53
C ALA A 48 -25.93 -12.99 -31.61
N ASN A 49 -25.28 -12.66 -30.49
CA ASN A 49 -23.84 -12.43 -30.39
C ASN A 49 -23.09 -13.59 -29.71
N ARG A 50 -23.79 -14.65 -29.28
CA ARG A 50 -23.18 -15.81 -28.62
C ARG A 50 -22.43 -16.67 -29.63
N ARG A 51 -21.18 -16.31 -29.90
CA ARG A 51 -20.27 -17.04 -30.78
C ARG A 51 -19.08 -17.57 -29.98
N GLY A 52 -18.61 -18.76 -30.33
CA GLY A 52 -17.49 -19.41 -29.65
C GLY A 52 -16.19 -18.60 -29.72
N ASP A 53 -15.90 -17.98 -30.86
CA ASP A 53 -14.72 -17.12 -31.03
C ASP A 53 -14.77 -15.86 -30.13
N ALA A 54 -15.96 -15.30 -29.92
CA ALA A 54 -16.15 -14.19 -29.00
C ALA A 54 -15.87 -14.59 -27.54
N LEU A 55 -16.43 -15.72 -27.08
CA LEU A 55 -16.17 -16.25 -25.73
C LEU A 55 -14.67 -16.49 -25.48
N LEU A 56 -13.96 -17.09 -26.44
CA LEU A 56 -12.53 -17.39 -26.29
C LEU A 56 -11.68 -16.11 -26.21
N ARG A 57 -12.00 -15.08 -27.02
CA ARG A 57 -11.34 -13.77 -26.93
C ARG A 57 -11.60 -13.10 -25.59
N ASP A 58 -12.84 -13.14 -25.12
CA ASP A 58 -13.22 -12.50 -23.86
C ASP A 58 -12.59 -13.22 -22.66
N LEU A 59 -12.46 -14.55 -22.70
CA LEU A 59 -11.69 -15.34 -21.72
C LEU A 59 -10.22 -14.91 -21.69
N GLU A 60 -9.57 -14.83 -22.85
CA GLU A 60 -8.16 -14.39 -22.93
C GLU A 60 -7.99 -12.98 -22.38
N PHE A 61 -8.88 -12.06 -22.75
CA PHE A 61 -8.86 -10.69 -22.24
C PHE A 61 -9.08 -10.64 -20.73
N PHE A 62 -10.03 -11.41 -20.21
CA PHE A 62 -10.33 -11.49 -18.79
C PHE A 62 -9.14 -11.98 -17.96
N PHE A 63 -8.52 -13.11 -18.33
CA PHE A 63 -7.38 -13.63 -17.59
C PHE A 63 -6.17 -12.69 -17.63
N ARG A 64 -5.95 -12.00 -18.76
CA ARG A 64 -4.93 -10.95 -18.86
C ARG A 64 -5.26 -9.75 -17.97
N ALA A 65 -6.51 -9.31 -17.94
CA ALA A 65 -6.95 -8.20 -17.08
C ALA A 65 -6.78 -8.57 -15.60
N ALA A 66 -7.27 -9.73 -15.17
CA ALA A 66 -7.13 -10.22 -13.80
C ALA A 66 -5.65 -10.32 -13.36
N ALA A 67 -4.78 -10.83 -14.23
CA ALA A 67 -3.34 -10.90 -13.94
C ALA A 67 -2.69 -9.51 -13.83
N LYS A 68 -3.05 -8.58 -14.72
CA LYS A 68 -2.55 -7.20 -14.67
C LYS A 68 -3.01 -6.47 -13.42
N ASP A 69 -4.27 -6.63 -13.03
CA ASP A 69 -4.84 -5.99 -11.85
C ASP A 69 -4.23 -6.57 -10.57
N ALA A 70 -4.04 -7.90 -10.51
CA ALA A 70 -3.33 -8.54 -9.42
C ALA A 70 -1.88 -8.01 -9.28
N ALA A 71 -1.17 -7.86 -10.40
CA ALA A 71 0.18 -7.30 -10.43
C ALA A 71 0.21 -5.81 -10.07
N TYR A 72 -0.80 -5.04 -10.50
CA TYR A 72 -0.96 -3.64 -10.11
C TYR A 72 -1.10 -3.51 -8.59
N TRP A 73 -1.99 -4.27 -7.97
CA TRP A 73 -2.17 -4.23 -6.51
C TRP A 73 -0.93 -4.69 -5.76
N GLN A 74 -0.20 -5.67 -6.28
CA GLN A 74 1.09 -6.06 -5.73
C GLN A 74 2.10 -4.90 -5.80
N SER A 75 2.20 -4.23 -6.96
CA SER A 75 3.06 -3.06 -7.13
C SER A 75 2.71 -1.90 -6.19
N VAL A 76 1.41 -1.67 -5.89
CA VAL A 76 0.98 -0.66 -4.92
C VAL A 76 1.50 -0.98 -3.52
N GLY A 77 1.51 -2.27 -3.14
CA GLY A 77 2.15 -2.76 -1.91
C GLY A 77 3.65 -2.48 -1.89
N ASP A 78 4.35 -2.84 -2.97
CA ASP A 78 5.80 -2.69 -3.10
C ASP A 78 6.22 -1.21 -3.09
N PHE A 79 5.53 -0.34 -3.84
CA PHE A 79 5.76 1.11 -3.82
C PHE A 79 5.50 1.72 -2.43
N SER A 80 4.48 1.25 -1.72
CA SER A 80 4.23 1.68 -0.34
C SER A 80 5.40 1.31 0.57
N GLU A 81 5.96 0.11 0.40
CA GLU A 81 7.15 -0.34 1.10
C GLU A 81 8.38 0.49 0.75
N GLU A 82 8.60 0.84 -0.51
CA GLU A 82 9.78 1.60 -0.94
C GLU A 82 9.70 3.08 -0.55
N ALA A 83 8.55 3.74 -0.79
CA ALA A 83 8.34 5.15 -0.50
C ALA A 83 8.28 5.48 1.00
N THR A 84 7.96 4.51 1.87
CA THR A 84 7.95 4.71 3.34
C THR A 84 8.89 3.84 4.14
N GLY A 85 9.55 2.86 3.53
CA GLY A 85 10.30 1.84 4.24
C GLY A 85 11.69 2.28 4.66
N VAL A 86 12.55 2.62 3.71
CA VAL A 86 13.98 2.80 4.02
C VAL A 86 14.26 4.24 4.43
N TRP A 87 13.98 5.19 3.55
CA TRP A 87 14.31 6.61 3.78
C TRP A 87 13.53 7.24 4.93
N GLY A 88 12.22 7.02 4.99
CA GLY A 88 11.36 7.60 6.04
C GLY A 88 11.70 7.07 7.44
N VAL A 89 11.91 5.75 7.57
CA VAL A 89 12.27 5.14 8.86
C VAL A 89 13.69 5.51 9.26
N GLN A 90 14.65 5.55 8.33
CA GLN A 90 16.03 5.97 8.61
C GLN A 90 16.08 7.44 9.03
N ALA A 91 15.38 8.33 8.34
CA ALA A 91 15.29 9.74 8.73
C ALA A 91 14.71 9.90 10.14
N LEU A 92 13.66 9.14 10.46
CA LEU A 92 13.05 9.21 11.79
C LEU A 92 13.95 8.62 12.90
N LYS A 93 14.70 7.56 12.60
CA LYS A 93 15.74 7.01 13.50
C LYS A 93 16.87 8.00 13.72
N ALA A 94 17.35 8.66 12.67
CA ALA A 94 18.38 9.70 12.75
C ALA A 94 17.89 10.86 13.61
N LEU A 95 16.63 11.27 13.44
CA LEU A 95 16.02 12.34 14.24
C LEU A 95 15.84 11.95 15.71
N ALA A 96 15.49 10.70 16.00
CA ALA A 96 15.47 10.17 17.35
C ALA A 96 16.88 10.16 17.97
N GLY A 97 17.89 9.75 17.20
CA GLY A 97 19.29 9.80 17.59
C GLY A 97 19.78 11.22 17.90
N LEU A 98 19.43 12.19 17.05
CA LEU A 98 19.75 13.61 17.28
C LEU A 98 19.15 14.11 18.59
N ASN A 99 17.88 13.80 18.86
CA ASN A 99 17.24 14.20 20.11
C ASN A 99 17.89 13.51 21.33
N ALA A 100 18.29 12.24 21.22
CA ALA A 100 18.97 11.54 22.30
C ALA A 100 20.35 12.12 22.61
N VAL A 101 21.14 12.45 21.57
CA VAL A 101 22.44 13.10 21.73
C VAL A 101 22.28 14.50 22.33
N GLY A 102 21.31 15.28 21.86
CA GLY A 102 20.99 16.59 22.42
C GLY A 102 20.58 16.52 23.89
N LEU A 103 19.79 15.50 24.27
CA LEU A 103 19.41 15.27 25.67
C LEU A 103 20.63 15.00 26.55
N LEU A 104 21.57 14.16 26.07
CA LEU A 104 22.79 13.86 26.78
C LEU A 104 23.69 15.10 26.93
N ALA A 105 23.82 15.90 25.88
CA ALA A 105 24.55 17.17 25.93
C ALA A 105 23.94 18.16 26.94
N ALA A 106 22.61 18.31 26.93
CA ALA A 106 21.90 19.18 27.86
C ALA A 106 22.03 18.68 29.32
N ALA A 107 22.01 17.36 29.54
CA ALA A 107 22.22 16.77 30.87
C ALA A 107 23.64 17.01 31.41
N ILE A 108 24.66 16.92 30.54
CA ILE A 108 26.04 17.25 30.90
C ILE A 108 26.15 18.72 31.31
N LEU A 109 25.55 19.62 30.53
CA LEU A 109 25.57 21.05 30.83
C LEU A 109 24.85 21.35 32.15
N LEU A 110 23.72 20.69 32.42
CA LEU A 110 23.00 20.81 33.69
C LEU A 110 23.87 20.36 34.88
N ALA A 111 24.70 19.33 34.70
CA ALA A 111 25.62 18.83 35.71
C ALA A 111 26.82 19.76 35.94
N ALA A 112 27.20 20.58 34.94
CA ALA A 112 28.39 21.42 34.97
C ALA A 112 28.31 22.66 35.90
N ARG A 113 27.20 22.86 36.63
CA ARG A 113 26.96 23.95 37.61
C ARG A 113 27.37 25.34 37.11
N GLY A 114 26.44 26.04 36.46
CA GLY A 114 26.60 27.44 36.04
C GLY A 114 25.65 28.41 36.75
N GLY A 115 25.53 29.64 36.22
CA GLY A 115 24.59 30.65 36.70
C GLY A 115 23.11 30.27 36.50
N SER A 116 22.19 31.10 37.00
CA SER A 116 20.74 30.84 36.91
C SER A 116 20.24 30.79 35.46
N ALA A 117 20.69 31.70 34.59
CA ALA A 117 20.33 31.73 33.16
C ALA A 117 20.85 30.48 32.42
N TYR A 118 22.10 30.10 32.69
CA TYR A 118 22.72 28.89 32.17
C TYR A 118 21.94 27.63 32.57
N THR A 119 21.58 27.52 33.85
CA THR A 119 20.82 26.37 34.39
C THR A 119 19.42 26.30 33.78
N ALA A 120 18.74 27.44 33.64
CA ALA A 120 17.42 27.51 33.01
C ALA A 120 17.48 27.08 31.53
N GLY A 121 18.50 27.51 30.79
CA GLY A 121 18.74 27.09 29.41
C GLY A 121 18.99 25.58 29.28
N ALA A 122 19.82 25.01 30.16
CA ALA A 122 20.07 23.56 30.20
C ALA A 122 18.78 22.75 30.50
N ILE A 123 17.95 23.21 31.44
CA ILE A 123 16.65 22.57 31.73
C ILE A 123 15.72 22.65 30.51
N GLY A 124 15.61 23.82 29.88
CA GLY A 124 14.77 24.01 28.69
C GLY A 124 15.19 23.12 27.52
N ALA A 125 16.49 23.03 27.26
CA ALA A 125 17.04 22.12 26.25
C ALA A 125 16.75 20.65 26.60
N CYS A 126 16.96 20.22 27.84
CA CYS A 126 16.62 18.88 28.32
C CYS A 126 15.15 18.54 28.05
N SER A 127 14.22 19.43 28.40
CA SER A 127 12.79 19.20 28.17
C SER A 127 12.43 19.06 26.69
N LEU A 128 13.03 19.87 25.81
CA LEU A 128 12.80 19.81 24.37
C LEU A 128 13.33 18.51 23.75
N PHE A 129 14.56 18.12 24.09
CA PHE A 129 15.13 16.88 23.59
C PHE A 129 14.42 15.64 24.14
N LEU A 130 14.02 15.66 25.42
CA LEU A 130 13.21 14.59 26.00
C LEU A 130 11.87 14.45 25.27
N ALA A 131 11.18 15.57 24.99
CA ALA A 131 9.96 15.56 24.21
C ALA A 131 10.19 14.93 22.82
N GLY A 132 11.26 15.31 22.11
CA GLY A 132 11.61 14.73 20.82
C GLY A 132 11.88 13.22 20.88
N VAL A 133 12.57 12.72 21.92
CA VAL A 133 12.78 11.28 22.13
C VAL A 133 11.45 10.55 22.39
N LEU A 134 10.58 11.11 23.22
CA LEU A 134 9.28 10.50 23.53
C LEU A 134 8.36 10.41 22.30
N LEU A 135 8.44 11.37 21.38
CA LEU A 135 7.68 11.38 20.13
C LEU A 135 8.19 10.36 19.10
N ALA A 136 9.44 9.89 19.21
CA ALA A 136 10.02 8.94 18.27
C ALA A 136 9.29 7.59 18.25
N TYR A 137 8.94 7.07 19.42
CA TYR A 137 8.24 5.80 19.55
C TYR A 137 6.87 5.77 18.86
N PRO A 138 5.91 6.69 19.16
CA PRO A 138 4.62 6.70 18.48
C PRO A 138 4.76 6.96 16.97
N ALA A 139 5.73 7.78 16.54
CA ALA A 139 5.98 8.02 15.12
C ALA A 139 6.45 6.75 14.38
N LEU A 140 7.44 6.02 14.92
CA LEU A 140 7.89 4.74 14.37
C LEU A 140 6.76 3.70 14.34
N ARG A 141 5.98 3.62 15.43
CA ARG A 141 4.86 2.68 15.54
C ARG A 141 3.79 2.96 14.50
N LEU A 142 3.43 4.22 14.28
CA LEU A 142 2.43 4.60 13.29
C LEU A 142 2.90 4.34 11.86
N ILE A 143 4.18 4.57 11.54
CA ILE A 143 4.75 4.21 10.24
C ILE A 143 4.62 2.69 10.02
N ARG A 144 5.02 1.90 11.02
CA ARG A 144 4.94 0.43 10.95
C ARG A 144 3.50 -0.06 10.74
N ILE A 145 2.54 0.48 11.49
CA ILE A 145 1.12 0.14 11.35
C ILE A 145 0.58 0.56 9.98
N SER A 146 0.92 1.75 9.51
CA SER A 146 0.47 2.25 8.22
C SER A 146 0.94 1.33 7.08
N ARG A 147 2.21 0.89 7.15
CA ARG A 147 2.81 -0.03 6.19
C ARG A 147 2.17 -1.41 6.24
N SER A 148 2.02 -1.99 7.44
CA SER A 148 1.42 -3.33 7.55
C SER A 148 -0.02 -3.35 7.02
N ARG A 149 -0.78 -2.27 7.25
CA ARG A 149 -2.16 -2.16 6.74
C ARG A 149 -2.20 -1.96 5.23
N ALA A 150 -1.33 -1.10 4.68
CA ALA A 150 -1.25 -0.90 3.23
C ALA A 150 -0.85 -2.19 2.51
N ASN A 151 0.18 -2.90 3.01
CA ASN A 151 0.64 -4.15 2.41
C ASN A 151 -0.41 -5.26 2.55
N ALA A 152 -1.08 -5.37 3.69
CA ALA A 152 -2.16 -6.35 3.87
C ALA A 152 -3.35 -6.07 2.94
N ALA A 153 -3.73 -4.80 2.78
CA ALA A 153 -4.80 -4.41 1.87
C ALA A 153 -4.42 -4.69 0.41
N ALA A 154 -3.22 -4.28 -0.02
CA ALA A 154 -2.69 -4.55 -1.34
C ALA A 154 -2.61 -6.06 -1.65
N ALA A 155 -2.14 -6.87 -0.70
CA ALA A 155 -2.09 -8.32 -0.85
C ALA A 155 -3.48 -8.96 -0.91
N SER A 156 -4.45 -8.47 -0.11
CA SER A 156 -5.85 -8.93 -0.19
C SER A 156 -6.41 -8.64 -1.57
N GLN A 157 -6.24 -7.41 -2.06
CA GLN A 157 -6.77 -6.99 -3.36
C GLN A 157 -6.10 -7.69 -4.54
N SER A 158 -4.79 -7.91 -4.45
CA SER A 158 -4.06 -8.71 -5.43
C SER A 158 -4.60 -10.14 -5.50
N ARG A 159 -4.91 -10.76 -4.35
CA ARG A 159 -5.53 -12.10 -4.30
C ARG A 159 -6.96 -12.09 -4.83
N GLU A 160 -7.77 -11.11 -4.44
CA GLU A 160 -9.16 -10.96 -4.90
C GLU A 160 -9.21 -10.81 -6.42
N ALA A 161 -8.43 -9.89 -7.00
CA ALA A 161 -8.30 -9.72 -8.45
C ALA A 161 -7.74 -10.99 -9.13
N GLY A 162 -6.69 -11.58 -8.54
CA GLY A 162 -6.05 -12.78 -9.07
C GLY A 162 -6.94 -14.02 -9.05
N SER A 163 -7.89 -14.10 -8.12
CA SER A 163 -8.87 -15.20 -8.00
C SER A 163 -10.22 -14.91 -8.68
N ALA A 164 -10.43 -13.69 -9.18
CA ALA A 164 -11.70 -13.28 -9.77
C ALA A 164 -12.08 -14.24 -10.90
N SER A 165 -13.34 -14.68 -10.90
CA SER A 165 -13.89 -15.60 -11.89
C SER A 165 -14.93 -14.95 -12.82
N THR A 166 -15.29 -13.70 -12.53
CA THR A 166 -16.27 -12.90 -13.25
C THR A 166 -15.80 -11.45 -13.39
N TRP A 167 -16.32 -10.73 -14.38
CA TRP A 167 -16.05 -9.29 -14.55
C TRP A 167 -16.52 -8.47 -13.35
N GLU A 168 -17.61 -8.88 -12.70
CA GLU A 168 -18.14 -8.20 -11.52
C GLU A 168 -17.21 -8.36 -10.33
N GLN A 169 -16.69 -9.57 -10.09
CA GLN A 169 -15.71 -9.82 -9.04
C GLN A 169 -14.42 -9.03 -9.28
N LEU A 170 -13.94 -9.00 -10.53
CA LEU A 170 -12.74 -8.25 -10.88
C LEU A 170 -12.93 -6.73 -10.69
N ARG A 171 -14.09 -6.20 -11.10
CA ARG A 171 -14.44 -4.79 -10.88
C ARG A 171 -14.55 -4.45 -9.40
N SER A 172 -15.20 -5.31 -8.61
CA SER A 172 -15.34 -5.12 -7.17
C SER A 172 -13.98 -5.11 -6.45
N ALA A 173 -13.00 -5.89 -6.90
CA ALA A 173 -11.64 -5.85 -6.36
C ALA A 173 -10.94 -4.52 -6.69
N ASN A 174 -11.19 -3.97 -7.88
CA ASN A 174 -10.58 -2.70 -8.30
C ASN A 174 -11.23 -1.45 -7.69
N ASP A 175 -12.48 -1.53 -7.22
CA ASP A 175 -13.15 -0.42 -6.53
C ASP A 175 -12.61 -0.17 -5.11
N ALA A 176 -11.67 -1.00 -4.64
CA ALA A 176 -11.07 -0.86 -3.32
C ALA A 176 -10.26 0.45 -3.17
N ASN A 177 -10.31 1.05 -1.98
CA ASN A 177 -9.61 2.30 -1.70
C ASN A 177 -8.09 2.07 -1.58
N PRO A 178 -7.24 2.66 -2.45
CA PRO A 178 -5.79 2.49 -2.38
C PRO A 178 -5.14 3.24 -1.20
N ASN A 179 -5.87 4.10 -0.49
CA ASN A 179 -5.34 4.99 0.55
C ASN A 179 -5.41 4.40 1.98
N VAL A 180 -5.36 3.07 2.13
CA VAL A 180 -5.33 2.43 3.45
C VAL A 180 -4.08 2.86 4.22
N GLY A 181 -4.24 3.23 5.49
CA GLY A 181 -3.11 3.69 6.32
C GLY A 181 -2.72 5.17 6.15
N ARG A 182 -3.42 5.94 5.29
CA ARG A 182 -3.13 7.36 5.06
C ARG A 182 -3.22 8.22 6.31
N LYS A 183 -4.15 7.92 7.22
CA LYS A 183 -4.33 8.66 8.48
C LYS A 183 -3.12 8.49 9.39
N GLU A 184 -2.67 7.25 9.57
CA GLU A 184 -1.51 6.89 10.38
C GLU A 184 -0.23 7.49 9.80
N ARG A 185 -0.06 7.43 8.47
CA ARG A 185 1.08 8.07 7.77
C ARG A 185 1.10 9.58 8.01
N LYS A 186 -0.03 10.28 7.83
CA LYS A 186 -0.13 11.72 8.09
C LYS A 186 0.21 12.07 9.54
N LEU A 187 -0.28 11.28 10.49
CA LEU A 187 0.00 11.50 11.91
C LEU A 187 1.49 11.28 12.21
N ALA A 188 2.10 10.22 11.70
CA ALA A 188 3.53 9.97 11.86
C ALA A 188 4.40 11.10 11.30
N VAL A 189 4.05 11.65 10.13
CA VAL A 189 4.76 12.80 9.54
C VAL A 189 4.64 14.04 10.42
N ARG A 190 3.48 14.30 11.02
CA ARG A 190 3.31 15.42 11.97
C ARG A 190 4.16 15.24 13.24
N LEU A 191 4.24 14.01 13.76
CA LEU A 191 5.10 13.71 14.90
C LEU A 191 6.58 13.88 14.54
N ALA A 192 7.00 13.43 13.35
CA ALA A 192 8.35 13.66 12.83
C ALA A 192 8.68 15.16 12.72
N ALA A 193 7.75 15.96 12.20
CA ALA A 193 7.91 17.41 12.14
C ALA A 193 8.05 18.03 13.53
N ALA A 194 7.24 17.60 14.50
CA ALA A 194 7.36 18.06 15.88
C ALA A 194 8.72 17.69 16.49
N MET A 195 9.23 16.47 16.27
CA MET A 195 10.57 16.05 16.69
C MET A 195 11.69 16.91 16.09
N ALA A 196 11.53 17.35 14.84
CA ALA A 196 12.50 18.22 14.17
C ALA A 196 12.48 19.63 14.74
N VAL A 197 11.29 20.15 15.02
CA VAL A 197 11.12 21.44 15.69
C VAL A 197 11.73 21.41 17.09
N THR A 198 11.43 20.39 17.90
CA THR A 198 12.01 20.29 19.26
C THR A 198 13.53 20.16 19.24
N ALA A 199 14.10 19.39 18.31
CA ALA A 199 15.55 19.29 18.16
C ALA A 199 16.18 20.63 17.76
N THR A 200 15.57 21.34 16.80
CA THR A 200 16.07 22.63 16.31
C THR A 200 16.05 23.69 17.42
N ILE A 201 14.93 23.80 18.14
CA ILE A 201 14.81 24.74 19.27
C ILE A 201 15.76 24.32 20.39
N GLY A 202 15.86 23.03 20.71
CA GLY A 202 16.79 22.52 21.72
C GLY A 202 18.24 22.88 21.43
N CYS A 203 18.68 22.72 20.17
CA CYS A 203 20.00 23.16 19.73
C CYS A 203 20.19 24.67 19.88
N ALA A 204 19.19 25.48 19.48
CA ALA A 204 19.27 26.93 19.63
C ALA A 204 19.40 27.35 21.11
N VAL A 205 18.60 26.76 21.98
CA VAL A 205 18.65 26.99 23.43
C VAL A 205 20.01 26.62 24.01
N LEU A 206 20.57 25.46 23.63
CA LEU A 206 21.91 25.04 24.03
C LEU A 206 22.97 26.05 23.62
N VAL A 207 22.97 26.48 22.36
CA VAL A 207 23.94 27.46 21.85
C VAL A 207 23.80 28.77 22.62
N THR A 208 22.58 29.28 22.81
CA THR A 208 22.39 30.52 23.58
C THR A 208 22.82 30.40 25.03
N ALA A 209 22.57 29.26 25.69
CA ALA A 209 22.91 29.08 27.10
C ALA A 209 24.43 28.95 27.36
N VAL A 210 25.19 28.53 26.34
CA VAL A 210 26.66 28.36 26.44
C VAL A 210 27.40 29.64 26.07
N TRP A 211 26.88 30.43 25.13
CA TRP A 211 27.60 31.55 24.52
C TRP A 211 27.10 32.95 24.93
N LEU A 212 25.96 33.04 25.62
CA LEU A 212 25.43 34.28 26.23
C LEU A 212 25.40 34.14 27.75
#